data_AF-A0A519MEN6-F1
#
_entry.id   AF-A0A519MEN6-F1
#
_cell.length_a   1.000
_cell.length_b   1.000
_cell.length_c   1.000
_cell.angle_alpha   90.00
_cell.angle_beta   90.00
_cell.angle_gamma   90.00
#
_symmetry.space_group_name_H-M   'P 1'
#
loop_
_entity.id
_entity.type
_entity.pdbx_description
1 polymer ?
#
loop_
_entity_poly.entity_id
_entity_poly.type
_entity_poly.pdbx_seq_one_letter_code
_entity_poly.pdbx_strand_id
1 'polypeptide(L)'
;LYRHEHIRPQELMARLYRERLAEANAQLGLFGQDYQTVDELDKPLSYYQHHAAWENRLILGDSLSVMTSLLEREGLDKKVQMVYLDPPYGIKYGSNWQIKLNNRTVTDGKDEHLSSEPEQIKAFRDTWELGIHSYLSYLRDRLLVARELLTESGSCFVQINSENVHLVRNLMDEVFGSANFISDITFRKKSIPLGATFVETMHDNIIMYAKNYEQLKFKHLFETSDVASISSHGPYALFPDGHSEKISPTDFKSAAHPKKTQYYRLFSLLAPSYSEKNAFDYTFQGRTYAAPNRGSWVVDKEKLDKLSQLNRLQPEGKNLSYRLFFDDFPYKKLTNLWVNTGVSYEKKYVVQTTEEIIKRCMLMCTDPGDLVLDPTCGSGTTAYVAEQWGRRWITIDTSRIALNIAKTRLMTASFPYYRLYDEAGQDIRQGFRYKEVPHITLKSLANDEPPATEKLYDQP
;
A
#
# COMPACT_ATOMS: atom_id res chain seq x y z
N LEU A 1 6.80 33.12 7.26
CA LEU A 1 8.08 32.60 7.80
C LEU A 1 7.84 31.16 8.26
N TYR A 2 8.21 30.16 7.46
CA TYR A 2 8.13 28.74 7.83
C TYR A 2 9.48 28.29 8.40
N ARG A 3 9.44 27.42 9.41
CA ARG A 3 10.64 26.91 10.08
C ARG A 3 10.98 25.54 9.49
N HIS A 4 12.18 25.42 8.94
CA HIS A 4 12.72 24.13 8.49
C HIS A 4 13.29 23.41 9.71
N GLU A 5 12.85 22.19 9.96
CA GLU A 5 13.61 21.25 10.79
C GLU A 5 14.08 20.11 9.88
N HIS A 6 15.39 20.05 9.72
CA HIS A 6 16.07 18.99 8.98
C HIS A 6 16.18 17.78 9.91
N ILE A 7 15.59 16.65 9.53
CA ILE A 7 15.88 15.38 10.20
C ILE A 7 16.94 14.70 9.36
N ARG A 8 18.17 14.73 9.86
CA ARG A 8 19.24 13.89 9.35
C ARG A 8 19.08 12.49 9.97
N PRO A 9 18.95 11.42 9.17
CA PRO A 9 19.10 10.04 9.66
C PRO A 9 20.38 9.82 10.49
N GLN A 10 21.40 10.65 10.25
CA GLN A 10 22.67 10.67 10.99
C GLN A 10 22.52 11.07 12.47
N GLU A 11 21.66 12.04 12.79
CA GLU A 11 21.43 12.48 14.19
C GLU A 11 20.57 11.48 14.98
N LEU A 12 19.67 10.79 14.26
CA LEU A 12 18.85 9.69 14.76
C LEU A 12 19.72 8.52 15.25
N MET A 13 20.66 8.05 14.44
CA MET A 13 21.56 6.95 14.80
C MET A 13 22.54 7.35 15.92
N ALA A 14 23.10 8.56 15.88
CA ALA A 14 24.04 9.02 16.91
C ALA A 14 23.43 9.18 18.31
N ARG A 15 22.10 9.36 18.40
CA ARG A 15 21.37 9.46 19.67
C ARG A 15 21.00 8.08 20.21
N LEU A 16 20.52 7.19 19.33
CA LEU A 16 20.12 5.82 19.67
C LEU A 16 21.33 4.96 20.08
N TYR A 17 22.50 5.17 19.45
CA TYR A 17 23.77 4.59 19.89
C TYR A 17 24.26 5.16 21.22
N ARG A 18 24.06 6.46 21.49
CA ARG A 18 24.39 7.07 22.80
C ARG A 18 23.54 6.51 23.92
N GLU A 19 22.25 6.29 23.67
CA GLU A 19 21.33 5.69 24.65
C GLU A 19 21.67 4.20 24.90
N ARG A 20 21.95 3.42 23.84
CA ARG A 20 22.46 2.03 24.01
C ARG A 20 23.82 1.95 24.69
N LEU A 21 24.75 2.88 24.42
CA LEU A 21 26.03 2.97 25.12
C LEU A 21 25.84 3.37 26.58
N ALA A 22 24.88 4.24 26.88
CA ALA A 22 24.54 4.60 28.25
C ALA A 22 23.91 3.43 29.02
N GLU A 23 23.05 2.64 28.38
CA GLU A 23 22.48 1.41 28.96
C GLU A 23 23.55 0.31 29.12
N ALA A 24 24.42 0.10 28.13
CA ALA A 24 25.52 -0.87 28.20
C ALA A 24 26.57 -0.47 29.25
N ASN A 25 26.92 0.81 29.35
CA ASN A 25 27.85 1.32 30.37
C ASN A 25 27.24 1.34 31.78
N ALA A 26 25.91 1.49 31.92
CA ALA A 26 25.23 1.33 33.20
C ALA A 26 25.28 -0.13 33.71
N GLN A 27 25.43 -1.10 32.81
CA GLN A 27 25.49 -2.53 33.14
C GLN A 27 26.92 -3.08 33.30
N LEU A 28 27.95 -2.30 32.93
CA LEU A 28 29.37 -2.71 32.94
C LEU A 28 30.21 -2.13 34.08
N GLY A 29 29.58 -1.67 35.16
CA GLY A 29 30.26 -1.11 36.33
C GLY A 29 30.94 -2.11 37.27
N LEU A 30 31.43 -3.27 36.82
CA LEU A 30 32.09 -4.22 37.74
C LEU A 30 33.39 -4.90 37.27
N PHE A 31 33.77 -4.87 35.99
CA PHE A 31 35.08 -5.36 35.56
C PHE A 31 35.59 -4.55 34.38
N GLY A 32 36.64 -3.77 34.63
CA GLY A 32 37.30 -2.95 33.60
C GLY A 32 38.05 -3.81 32.59
N GLN A 33 37.95 -3.41 31.33
CA GLN A 33 39.03 -3.53 30.35
C GLN A 33 38.82 -2.47 29.27
N ASP A 34 39.84 -1.61 29.12
CA ASP A 34 39.97 -0.66 28.03
C ASP A 34 40.03 -1.41 26.68
N TYR A 35 39.08 -1.13 25.80
CA TYR A 35 39.26 -1.35 24.36
C TYR A 35 39.35 0.00 23.66
N GLN A 36 40.56 0.56 23.64
CA GLN A 36 40.97 1.44 22.55
C GLN A 36 41.34 0.56 21.35
N THR A 37 40.38 0.33 20.47
CA THR A 37 40.67 0.01 19.07
C THR A 37 39.70 0.80 18.20
N VAL A 38 40.28 1.76 17.50
CA VAL A 38 39.69 2.57 16.44
C VAL A 38 39.05 1.67 15.38
N ASP A 39 37.98 2.18 14.77
CA ASP A 39 37.46 1.82 13.43
C ASP A 39 36.23 0.90 13.32
N GLU A 40 35.23 1.10 14.19
CA GLU A 40 33.83 0.73 13.92
C GLU A 40 32.87 1.95 13.81
N LEU A 41 33.36 3.15 14.10
CA LEU A 41 32.60 4.40 14.01
C LEU A 41 32.39 4.87 12.56
N ASP A 42 33.26 4.48 11.63
CA ASP A 42 33.17 4.89 10.22
C ASP A 42 32.38 3.93 9.32
N LYS A 43 32.13 2.69 9.78
CA LYS A 43 31.35 1.71 9.00
C LYS A 43 29.84 1.97 8.91
N PRO A 44 29.16 2.60 9.88
CA PRO A 44 27.73 2.89 9.75
C PRO A 44 27.39 4.22 9.05
N LEU A 45 28.40 5.02 8.69
CA LEU A 45 28.22 6.34 8.08
C LEU A 45 27.87 6.30 6.58
N SER A 46 27.92 5.14 5.93
CA SER A 46 27.80 4.98 4.47
C SER A 46 26.60 4.16 3.99
N TYR A 47 25.58 3.89 4.82
CA TYR A 47 24.56 2.90 4.45
C TYR A 47 23.70 3.24 3.21
N TYR A 48 23.55 4.51 2.81
CA TYR A 48 22.96 4.91 1.52
C TYR A 48 23.54 6.25 1.04
N GLN A 49 24.30 6.25 -0.06
CA GLN A 49 24.72 7.51 -0.69
C GLN A 49 23.65 7.99 -1.67
N HIS A 50 22.91 9.03 -1.30
CA HIS A 50 22.16 9.81 -2.29
C HIS A 50 23.14 10.74 -3.02
N HIS A 51 23.18 10.69 -4.35
CA HIS A 51 24.05 11.54 -5.19
C HIS A 51 23.83 13.06 -5.00
N ALA A 52 22.75 13.46 -4.34
CA ALA A 52 22.58 14.80 -3.77
C ALA A 52 22.41 14.63 -2.26
N ALA A 53 23.02 15.49 -1.45
CA ALA A 53 22.87 15.55 0.01
C ALA A 53 21.40 15.87 0.39
N TRP A 54 20.52 14.89 0.22
CA TRP A 54 19.11 14.99 0.48
C TRP A 54 18.86 14.74 1.96
N GLU A 55 18.07 15.62 2.56
CA GLU A 55 17.60 15.48 3.93
C GLU A 55 16.08 15.46 3.91
N ASN A 56 15.51 14.46 4.60
CA ASN A 56 14.06 14.37 4.78
C ASN A 56 13.56 15.50 5.67
N ARG A 57 12.34 16.00 5.39
CA ARG A 57 11.90 17.31 5.92
C ARG A 57 10.54 17.24 6.59
N LEU A 58 10.50 17.71 7.84
CA LEU A 58 9.28 18.10 8.54
C LEU A 58 9.16 19.62 8.48
N ILE A 59 8.09 20.13 7.87
CA ILE A 59 7.90 21.57 7.67
C ILE A 59 6.67 22.05 8.45
N LEU A 60 6.88 23.03 9.34
CA LEU A 60 5.81 23.74 10.04
C LEU A 60 5.33 24.92 9.19
N GLY A 61 4.10 24.85 8.70
CA GLY A 61 3.48 25.93 7.93
C GLY A 61 2.20 25.52 7.21
N ASP A 62 1.54 26.50 6.60
CA ASP A 62 0.42 26.25 5.68
C ASP A 62 0.92 25.50 4.44
N SER A 63 0.31 24.36 4.15
CA SER A 63 0.79 23.47 3.09
C SER A 63 0.69 24.07 1.69
N LEU A 64 -0.28 24.95 1.40
CA LEU A 64 -0.34 25.62 0.10
C LEU A 64 0.88 26.55 -0.07
N SER A 65 1.16 27.36 0.94
CA SER A 65 2.30 28.29 0.94
C SER A 65 3.64 27.56 0.84
N VAL A 66 3.80 26.46 1.59
CA VAL A 66 5.01 25.64 1.55
C VAL A 66 5.17 24.96 0.20
N MET A 67 4.13 24.31 -0.32
CA MET A 67 4.20 23.65 -1.64
C MET A 67 4.48 24.64 -2.77
N THR A 68 3.93 25.85 -2.71
CA THR A 68 4.23 26.92 -3.67
C THR A 68 5.70 27.31 -3.61
N SER A 69 6.27 27.45 -2.39
CA SER A 69 7.71 27.68 -2.23
C SER A 69 8.56 26.52 -2.74
N LEU A 70 8.14 25.26 -2.51
CA LEU A 70 8.85 24.09 -3.02
C LEU A 70 8.87 24.08 -4.55
N LEU A 71 7.77 24.48 -5.17
CA LEU A 71 7.64 24.57 -6.62
C LEU A 71 8.50 25.71 -7.20
N GLU A 72 8.33 26.94 -6.70
CA GLU A 72 8.92 28.13 -7.32
C GLU A 72 10.36 28.43 -6.88
N ARG A 73 10.67 28.25 -5.59
CA ARG A 73 11.97 28.66 -5.02
C ARG A 73 12.96 27.51 -4.97
N GLU A 74 12.48 26.31 -4.69
CA GLU A 74 13.33 25.13 -4.54
C GLU A 74 13.43 24.29 -5.81
N GLY A 75 12.67 24.62 -6.87
CA GLY A 75 12.74 23.93 -8.16
C GLY A 75 12.38 22.44 -8.08
N LEU A 76 11.40 22.09 -7.24
CA LEU A 76 10.86 20.73 -7.16
C LEU A 76 9.76 20.46 -8.20
N ASP A 77 9.72 21.25 -9.27
CA ASP A 77 8.82 21.01 -10.40
C ASP A 77 9.09 19.63 -11.01
N LYS A 78 8.03 18.84 -11.12
CA LYS A 78 8.09 17.47 -11.66
C LYS A 78 9.11 16.55 -10.99
N LYS A 79 9.35 16.71 -9.67
CA LYS A 79 10.30 15.87 -8.90
C LYS A 79 9.64 14.90 -7.94
N VAL A 80 8.37 15.13 -7.57
CA VAL A 80 7.64 14.30 -6.61
C VAL A 80 7.04 13.10 -7.33
N GLN A 81 7.30 11.88 -6.87
CA GLN A 81 6.72 10.68 -7.48
C GLN A 81 5.34 10.34 -6.91
N MET A 82 5.12 10.63 -5.63
CA MET A 82 3.87 10.32 -4.95
C MET A 82 3.45 11.49 -4.07
N VAL A 83 2.19 11.89 -4.17
CA VAL A 83 1.55 12.78 -3.19
C VAL A 83 0.46 11.99 -2.46
N TYR A 84 0.46 12.02 -1.13
CA TYR A 84 -0.60 11.44 -0.29
C TYR A 84 -1.25 12.54 0.54
N LEU A 85 -2.55 12.74 0.39
CA LEU A 85 -3.32 13.70 1.18
C LEU A 85 -4.35 12.94 2.04
N ASP A 86 -4.34 13.17 3.35
CA ASP A 86 -5.42 12.81 4.29
C ASP A 86 -5.99 14.09 4.91
N PRO A 87 -6.71 14.91 4.12
CA PRO A 87 -7.20 16.19 4.58
C PRO A 87 -8.30 16.02 5.65
N PRO A 88 -8.46 16.99 6.56
CA PRO A 88 -9.55 16.97 7.55
C PRO A 88 -10.93 16.80 6.89
N TYR A 89 -11.65 15.73 7.25
CA TYR A 89 -12.99 15.45 6.73
C TYR A 89 -13.96 16.55 7.17
N GLY A 90 -14.43 17.34 6.21
CA GLY A 90 -15.18 18.57 6.43
C GLY A 90 -16.59 18.44 7.02
N ILE A 91 -16.75 17.99 8.27
CA ILE A 91 -18.06 17.93 8.93
C ILE A 91 -17.94 18.32 10.43
N LYS A 92 -18.69 19.37 10.81
CA LYS A 92 -18.99 19.90 12.17
C LYS A 92 -17.89 19.66 13.23
N TYR A 93 -16.90 20.55 13.23
CA TYR A 93 -15.88 20.64 14.29
C TYR A 93 -16.46 21.19 15.60
N GLY A 94 -17.12 20.33 16.38
CA GLY A 94 -17.50 20.61 17.77
C GLY A 94 -16.40 20.31 18.79
N SER A 95 -15.62 19.23 18.63
CA SER A 95 -14.94 18.68 19.82
C SER A 95 -13.84 17.65 19.60
N ASN A 96 -12.91 17.84 18.66
CA ASN A 96 -11.79 16.88 18.49
C ASN A 96 -10.40 17.51 18.47
N TRP A 97 -10.19 18.61 19.20
CA TRP A 97 -8.84 19.15 19.39
C TRP A 97 -8.23 18.63 20.71
N GLN A 98 -7.28 17.70 20.62
CA GLN A 98 -6.47 17.30 21.76
C GLN A 98 -5.23 18.19 21.89
N ILE A 99 -5.19 18.96 22.98
CA ILE A 99 -4.03 19.82 23.33
C ILE A 99 -2.96 19.05 24.12
N LYS A 100 -3.27 17.90 24.71
CA LYS A 100 -2.37 17.21 25.64
C LYS A 100 -2.10 15.76 25.25
N LEU A 101 -0.81 15.41 25.24
CA LEU A 101 -0.22 14.12 24.84
C LEU A 101 -0.70 12.87 25.60
N ASN A 102 -1.55 13.01 26.64
CA ASN A 102 -1.95 11.90 27.52
C ASN A 102 -3.46 11.79 27.81
N ASN A 103 -4.33 12.54 27.12
CA ASN A 103 -5.76 12.43 27.37
C ASN A 103 -6.45 11.70 26.23
N ARG A 104 -7.07 10.54 26.49
CA ARG A 104 -7.73 9.68 25.48
C ARG A 104 -9.19 10.06 25.24
N THR A 105 -9.73 10.99 26.01
CA THR A 105 -11.13 11.44 25.98
C THR A 105 -11.18 12.91 25.61
N VAL A 106 -11.95 13.24 24.57
CA VAL A 106 -12.32 14.62 24.23
C VAL A 106 -13.78 14.78 24.63
N THR A 107 -14.06 15.69 25.56
CA THR A 107 -15.42 16.06 25.97
C THR A 107 -15.71 17.49 25.52
N ASP A 108 -16.89 17.67 24.92
CA ASP A 108 -17.42 18.95 24.44
C ASP A 108 -17.46 20.04 25.54
N GLY A 109 -17.08 21.27 25.15
CA GLY A 109 -17.70 22.47 25.73
C GLY A 109 -16.98 23.22 26.86
N LYS A 110 -15.64 23.27 26.92
CA LYS A 110 -14.96 24.26 27.77
C LYS A 110 -13.90 25.04 27.01
N ASP A 111 -14.04 26.36 27.02
CA ASP A 111 -13.16 27.37 26.39
C ASP A 111 -11.70 27.34 26.88
N GLU A 112 -11.40 26.53 27.91
CA GLU A 112 -10.05 26.30 28.43
C GLU A 112 -9.20 25.36 27.55
N HIS A 113 -9.77 24.81 26.47
CA HIS A 113 -9.13 23.89 25.53
C HIS A 113 -8.83 24.48 24.14
N LEU A 114 -8.78 25.82 24.00
CA LEU A 114 -8.21 26.46 22.80
C LEU A 114 -6.74 26.81 23.03
N SER A 115 -5.87 26.48 22.05
CA SER A 115 -4.46 26.84 22.07
C SER A 115 -4.28 28.35 22.14
N SER A 116 -3.28 28.82 22.88
CA SER A 116 -2.95 30.25 23.04
C SER A 116 -2.39 30.93 21.77
N GLU A 117 -2.51 30.29 20.59
CA GLU A 117 -2.01 30.78 19.31
C GLU A 117 -3.18 31.34 18.46
N PRO A 118 -3.31 32.68 18.34
CA PRO A 118 -4.44 33.32 17.65
C PRO A 118 -4.52 32.98 16.16
N GLU A 119 -3.40 32.64 15.53
CA GLU A 119 -3.27 32.34 14.10
C GLU A 119 -3.93 31.00 13.73
N GLN A 120 -3.81 29.98 14.58
CA GLN A 120 -4.47 28.68 14.38
C GLN A 120 -5.99 28.80 14.53
N ILE A 121 -6.46 29.57 15.51
CA ILE A 121 -7.91 29.73 15.77
C ILE A 121 -8.58 30.53 14.66
N LYS A 122 -7.91 31.57 14.15
CA LYS A 122 -8.45 32.45 13.11
C LYS A 122 -8.45 31.77 11.74
N ALA A 123 -7.38 31.07 11.37
CA ALA A 123 -7.32 30.31 10.12
C ALA A 123 -8.36 29.18 10.09
N PHE A 124 -8.58 28.47 11.20
CA PHE A 124 -9.55 27.36 11.23
C PHE A 124 -11.02 27.79 11.34
N ARG A 125 -11.34 28.91 12.00
CA ARG A 125 -12.74 29.39 12.06
C ARG A 125 -13.21 30.01 10.74
N ASP A 126 -12.34 30.74 10.04
CA ASP A 126 -12.68 31.37 8.76
C ASP A 126 -12.68 30.35 7.58
N THR A 127 -11.87 29.28 7.65
CA THR A 127 -11.75 28.29 6.55
C THR A 127 -12.99 27.40 6.37
N TRP A 128 -13.97 27.41 7.30
CA TRP A 128 -15.09 26.47 7.28
C TRP A 128 -16.48 27.12 7.34
N GLU A 129 -16.55 28.43 7.13
CA GLU A 129 -17.78 29.22 7.19
C GLU A 129 -18.87 28.71 6.22
N LEU A 130 -18.48 28.24 5.02
CA LEU A 130 -19.40 27.71 4.00
C LEU A 130 -19.43 26.18 3.94
N GLY A 131 -18.95 25.50 4.99
CA GLY A 131 -18.95 24.03 5.08
C GLY A 131 -18.15 23.36 3.97
N ILE A 132 -18.82 22.53 3.16
CA ILE A 132 -18.17 21.72 2.11
C ILE A 132 -17.58 22.56 0.97
N HIS A 133 -18.12 23.75 0.69
CA HIS A 133 -17.59 24.59 -0.40
C HIS A 133 -16.22 25.17 -0.08
N SER A 134 -16.01 25.57 1.18
CA SER A 134 -14.70 26.04 1.64
C SER A 134 -13.68 24.89 1.64
N TYR A 135 -14.10 23.67 1.99
CA TYR A 135 -13.27 22.48 1.90
C TYR A 135 -12.80 22.18 0.47
N LEU A 136 -13.73 22.18 -0.48
CA LEU A 136 -13.41 21.90 -1.87
C LEU A 136 -12.48 22.97 -2.44
N SER A 137 -12.68 24.24 -2.08
CA SER A 137 -11.78 25.33 -2.47
C SER A 137 -10.38 25.13 -1.88
N TYR A 138 -10.30 24.83 -0.57
CA TYR A 138 -9.06 24.53 0.13
C TYR A 138 -8.28 23.37 -0.53
N LEU A 139 -8.98 22.30 -0.90
CA LEU A 139 -8.40 21.11 -1.49
C LEU A 139 -7.99 21.37 -2.96
N ARG A 140 -8.80 22.11 -3.73
CA ARG A 140 -8.51 22.45 -5.13
C ARG A 140 -7.16 23.14 -5.26
N ASP A 141 -6.96 24.19 -4.47
CA ASP A 141 -5.77 25.03 -4.58
C ASP A 141 -4.49 24.22 -4.26
N ARG A 142 -4.60 23.25 -3.34
CA ARG A 142 -3.52 22.31 -3.01
C ARG A 142 -3.28 21.26 -4.09
N LEU A 143 -4.35 20.70 -4.66
CA LEU A 143 -4.26 19.71 -5.73
C LEU A 143 -3.63 20.30 -6.99
N LEU A 144 -3.91 21.57 -7.31
CA LEU A 144 -3.28 22.29 -8.42
C LEU A 144 -1.76 22.34 -8.26
N VAL A 145 -1.26 22.76 -7.10
CA VAL A 145 0.19 22.81 -6.84
C VAL A 145 0.80 21.40 -6.76
N ALA A 146 0.10 20.45 -6.14
CA ALA A 146 0.54 19.06 -6.06
C ALA A 146 0.71 18.43 -7.46
N ARG A 147 -0.19 18.72 -8.40
CA ARG A 147 -0.11 18.26 -9.80
C ARG A 147 1.15 18.78 -10.50
N GLU A 148 1.54 20.03 -10.26
CA GLU A 148 2.75 20.60 -10.87
C GLU A 148 4.04 20.01 -10.28
N LEU A 149 4.04 19.72 -8.97
CA LEU A 149 5.16 19.06 -8.29
C LEU A 149 5.38 17.60 -8.74
N LEU A 150 4.31 16.92 -9.18
CA LEU A 150 4.37 15.51 -9.58
C LEU A 150 5.20 15.30 -10.86
N THR A 151 5.98 14.22 -10.90
CA THR A 151 6.59 13.68 -12.13
C THR A 151 5.50 13.27 -13.13
N GLU A 152 5.81 13.16 -14.42
CA GLU A 152 4.83 12.69 -15.43
C GLU A 152 4.31 11.28 -15.10
N SER A 153 5.16 10.42 -14.54
CA SER A 153 4.81 9.09 -14.05
C SER A 153 4.21 9.06 -12.64
N GLY A 154 4.02 10.23 -12.02
CA GLY A 154 3.65 10.40 -10.62
C GLY A 154 2.18 10.12 -10.33
N SER A 155 1.87 9.82 -9.06
CA SER A 155 0.51 9.54 -8.60
C SER A 155 0.10 10.41 -7.42
N CYS A 156 -1.16 10.83 -7.41
CA CYS A 156 -1.79 11.54 -6.30
C CYS A 156 -2.84 10.64 -5.65
N PHE A 157 -2.80 10.53 -4.32
CA PHE A 157 -3.78 9.81 -3.51
C PHE A 157 -4.47 10.79 -2.57
N VAL A 158 -5.81 10.75 -2.54
CA VAL A 158 -6.61 11.52 -1.58
C VAL A 158 -7.48 10.56 -0.79
N GLN A 159 -7.26 10.49 0.53
CA GLN A 159 -8.11 9.76 1.45
C GLN A 159 -9.33 10.61 1.82
N ILE A 160 -10.53 10.06 1.68
CA ILE A 160 -11.79 10.77 1.93
C ILE A 160 -12.87 9.82 2.45
N ASN A 161 -13.85 10.35 3.18
CA ASN A 161 -14.97 9.57 3.68
C ASN A 161 -15.93 9.27 2.53
N SER A 162 -16.74 8.21 2.68
CA SER A 162 -17.70 7.81 1.66
C SER A 162 -18.76 8.87 1.33
N GLU A 163 -19.02 9.80 2.26
CA GLU A 163 -20.02 10.86 2.10
C GLU A 163 -19.60 11.88 1.04
N ASN A 164 -18.36 12.39 1.13
CA ASN A 164 -17.88 13.46 0.25
C ASN A 164 -17.01 12.97 -0.92
N VAL A 165 -16.83 11.65 -1.06
CA VAL A 165 -15.98 11.05 -2.10
C VAL A 165 -16.33 11.54 -3.51
N HIS A 166 -17.62 11.64 -3.83
CA HIS A 166 -18.09 12.07 -5.15
C HIS A 166 -17.76 13.53 -5.47
N LEU A 167 -17.75 14.41 -4.46
CA LEU A 167 -17.39 15.83 -4.63
C LEU A 167 -15.88 15.98 -4.84
N VAL A 168 -15.08 15.29 -4.02
CA VAL A 168 -13.63 15.28 -4.17
C VAL A 168 -13.21 14.64 -5.49
N ARG A 169 -13.92 13.59 -5.90
CA ARG A 169 -13.73 12.93 -7.20
C ARG A 169 -13.88 13.90 -8.36
N ASN A 170 -15.00 14.63 -8.41
CA ASN A 170 -15.26 15.66 -9.42
C ASN A 170 -14.20 16.77 -9.41
N LEU A 171 -13.76 17.19 -8.22
CA LEU A 171 -12.71 18.19 -8.10
C LEU A 171 -11.37 17.68 -8.66
N MET A 172 -11.00 16.44 -8.36
CA MET A 172 -9.80 15.85 -8.93
C MET A 172 -9.95 15.63 -10.45
N ASP A 173 -11.16 15.40 -10.96
CA ASP A 173 -11.44 15.29 -12.40
C ASP A 173 -11.15 16.63 -13.09
N GLU A 174 -11.49 17.75 -12.46
CA GLU A 174 -11.16 19.11 -12.94
C GLU A 174 -9.65 19.37 -12.93
N VAL A 175 -8.95 19.00 -11.86
CA VAL A 175 -7.51 19.29 -11.69
C VAL A 175 -6.62 18.37 -12.53
N PHE A 176 -6.86 17.06 -12.49
CA PHE A 176 -6.01 16.06 -13.15
C PHE A 176 -6.53 15.65 -14.53
N GLY A 177 -7.81 15.90 -14.82
CA GLY A 177 -8.49 15.39 -16.01
C GLY A 177 -9.04 13.99 -15.79
N SER A 178 -10.29 13.75 -16.20
CA SER A 178 -10.96 12.45 -15.97
C SER A 178 -10.29 11.25 -16.61
N ALA A 179 -9.58 11.45 -17.73
CA ALA A 179 -8.81 10.39 -18.38
C ALA A 179 -7.64 9.88 -17.51
N ASN A 180 -7.17 10.67 -16.55
CA ASN A 180 -6.06 10.31 -15.66
C ASN A 180 -6.52 9.60 -14.37
N PHE A 181 -7.80 9.21 -14.30
CA PHE A 181 -8.30 8.38 -13.23
C PHE A 181 -7.72 6.98 -13.26
N ILE A 182 -7.27 6.49 -12.09
CA ILE A 182 -6.80 5.11 -11.96
C ILE A 182 -7.80 4.24 -11.19
N SER A 183 -8.13 4.61 -9.96
CA SER A 183 -8.98 3.76 -9.12
C SER A 183 -9.58 4.51 -7.93
N ASP A 184 -10.81 4.13 -7.57
CA ASP A 184 -11.41 4.42 -6.25
C ASP A 184 -11.24 3.18 -5.38
N ILE A 185 -10.42 3.32 -4.34
CA ILE A 185 -10.00 2.23 -3.46
C ILE A 185 -10.82 2.32 -2.19
N THR A 186 -11.71 1.35 -1.98
CA THR A 186 -12.49 1.21 -0.77
C THR A 186 -11.69 0.44 0.29
N PHE A 187 -11.51 1.01 1.47
CA PHE A 187 -10.84 0.34 2.58
C PHE A 187 -11.69 0.33 3.85
N ARG A 188 -11.59 -0.75 4.61
CA ARG A 188 -12.39 -0.94 5.82
C ARG A 188 -11.90 -0.06 6.96
N LYS A 189 -12.80 0.77 7.52
CA LYS A 189 -12.54 1.68 8.64
C LYS A 189 -13.05 1.16 9.99
N LYS A 190 -14.07 0.30 9.99
CA LYS A 190 -14.72 -0.23 11.21
C LYS A 190 -14.72 -1.76 11.22
N SER A 191 -14.45 -2.34 12.39
CA SER A 191 -14.51 -3.80 12.58
C SER A 191 -15.93 -4.32 12.77
N ILE A 192 -16.79 -3.59 13.49
CA ILE A 192 -18.17 -4.01 13.76
C ILE A 192 -19.14 -2.85 13.56
N PRO A 193 -20.40 -3.12 13.20
CA PRO A 193 -21.47 -2.15 13.27
C PRO A 193 -21.72 -1.72 14.72
N LEU A 194 -21.96 -0.43 14.94
CA LEU A 194 -22.23 0.17 16.25
C LEU A 194 -23.64 0.76 16.36
N GLY A 195 -24.54 0.42 15.43
CA GLY A 195 -25.97 0.69 15.56
C GLY A 195 -26.42 1.95 14.84
N ALA A 196 -26.10 2.08 13.55
CA ALA A 196 -26.72 3.10 12.70
C ALA A 196 -28.24 2.84 12.55
N THR A 197 -29.03 3.91 12.42
CA THR A 197 -30.49 3.81 12.18
C THR A 197 -30.82 3.13 10.85
N PHE A 198 -29.96 3.29 9.85
CA PHE A 198 -30.10 2.72 8.52
C PHE A 198 -28.87 1.85 8.17
N VAL A 199 -28.43 1.87 6.92
CA VAL A 199 -27.22 1.15 6.48
C VAL A 199 -25.98 1.81 7.06
N GLU A 200 -25.20 1.03 7.82
CA GLU A 200 -23.99 1.55 8.44
C GLU A 200 -22.81 1.62 7.46
N THR A 201 -22.19 2.79 7.38
CA THR A 201 -20.95 2.97 6.62
C THR A 201 -19.76 2.38 7.39
N MET A 202 -19.10 1.41 6.75
CA MET A 202 -17.95 0.65 7.30
C MET A 202 -16.61 0.97 6.65
N HIS A 203 -16.60 1.82 5.63
CA HIS A 203 -15.45 2.08 4.79
C HIS A 203 -15.21 3.57 4.60
N ASP A 204 -13.96 3.89 4.26
CA ASP A 204 -13.57 5.15 3.64
C ASP A 204 -12.96 4.82 2.26
N ASN A 205 -12.64 5.86 1.50
CA ASN A 205 -12.17 5.77 0.13
C ASN A 205 -10.79 6.42 -0.02
N ILE A 206 -10.01 5.92 -0.97
CA ILE A 206 -8.78 6.54 -1.45
C ILE A 206 -8.90 6.70 -2.95
N ILE A 207 -8.93 7.94 -3.40
CA ILE A 207 -9.01 8.26 -4.83
C ILE A 207 -7.59 8.36 -5.36
N MET A 208 -7.27 7.56 -6.38
CA MET A 208 -5.97 7.55 -7.06
C MET A 208 -6.07 8.17 -8.44
N TYR A 209 -5.21 9.15 -8.71
CA TYR A 209 -5.00 9.75 -10.02
C TYR A 209 -3.53 9.68 -10.44
N ALA A 210 -3.32 9.53 -11.75
CA ALA A 210 -2.03 9.77 -12.38
C ALA A 210 -1.87 11.25 -12.73
N LYS A 211 -0.62 11.72 -12.84
CA LYS A 211 -0.37 12.97 -13.58
C LYS A 211 -0.60 12.78 -15.08
N ASN A 212 -0.05 11.70 -15.62
CA ASN A 212 -0.25 11.24 -16.99
C ASN A 212 -0.51 9.72 -16.99
N TYR A 213 -1.71 9.32 -17.43
CA TYR A 213 -2.13 7.92 -17.48
C TYR A 213 -1.18 7.03 -18.29
N GLU A 214 -0.70 7.52 -19.43
CA GLU A 214 0.12 6.73 -20.36
C GLU A 214 1.54 6.47 -19.84
N GLN A 215 2.03 7.36 -18.95
CA GLN A 215 3.37 7.28 -18.37
C GLN A 215 3.35 6.80 -16.91
N LEU A 216 2.18 6.40 -16.40
CA LEU A 216 2.00 6.03 -15.01
C LEU A 216 2.97 4.92 -14.60
N LYS A 217 3.73 5.18 -13.54
CA LYS A 217 4.51 4.16 -12.85
C LYS A 217 3.58 3.37 -11.93
N PHE A 218 3.34 2.11 -12.27
CA PHE A 218 2.46 1.23 -11.50
C PHE A 218 3.04 -0.17 -11.33
N LYS A 219 2.91 -0.72 -10.12
CA LYS A 219 3.31 -2.08 -9.74
C LYS A 219 2.14 -2.80 -9.11
N HIS A 220 1.89 -4.02 -9.59
CA HIS A 220 0.94 -4.89 -8.91
C HIS A 220 1.51 -5.32 -7.56
N LEU A 221 0.72 -5.11 -6.52
CA LEU A 221 0.94 -5.76 -5.24
C LEU A 221 0.16 -7.07 -5.20
N PHE A 222 0.65 -7.98 -4.39
CA PHE A 222 0.11 -9.32 -4.26
C PHE A 222 -0.16 -9.61 -2.79
N GLU A 223 -1.26 -10.28 -2.52
CA GLU A 223 -1.57 -10.82 -1.19
C GLU A 223 -1.67 -12.34 -1.29
N THR A 224 -1.41 -13.03 -0.19
CA THR A 224 -1.56 -14.48 -0.14
C THR A 224 -3.00 -14.86 -0.46
N SER A 225 -3.18 -15.83 -1.34
CA SER A 225 -4.51 -16.32 -1.72
C SER A 225 -5.16 -17.02 -0.51
N ASP A 226 -6.25 -16.43 -0.01
CA ASP A 226 -7.07 -17.05 1.03
C ASP A 226 -8.12 -17.97 0.39
N VAL A 227 -8.01 -19.26 0.68
CA VAL A 227 -8.91 -20.30 0.17
C VAL A 227 -10.31 -20.21 0.77
N ALA A 228 -10.46 -19.59 1.95
CA ALA A 228 -11.76 -19.35 2.55
C ALA A 228 -12.66 -18.43 1.70
N SER A 229 -12.06 -17.60 0.84
CA SER A 229 -12.79 -16.71 -0.08
C SER A 229 -13.28 -17.39 -1.36
N ILE A 230 -12.96 -18.67 -1.57
CA ILE A 230 -13.28 -19.40 -2.80
C ILE A 230 -14.67 -20.03 -2.69
N SER A 231 -15.67 -19.33 -3.21
CA SER A 231 -17.08 -19.74 -3.14
C SER A 231 -17.51 -20.73 -4.22
N SER A 232 -16.75 -20.87 -5.32
CA SER A 232 -17.17 -21.63 -6.50
C SER A 232 -16.17 -22.73 -6.87
N HIS A 233 -16.71 -23.91 -7.19
CA HIS A 233 -15.98 -25.13 -7.59
C HIS A 233 -15.00 -25.73 -6.57
N GLY A 234 -14.97 -25.20 -5.34
CA GLY A 234 -14.29 -25.77 -4.18
C GLY A 234 -12.77 -25.85 -4.28
N PRO A 235 -12.08 -25.99 -3.14
CA PRO A 235 -10.77 -26.61 -3.14
C PRO A 235 -10.93 -28.14 -3.26
N TYR A 236 -10.05 -28.75 -4.04
CA TYR A 236 -9.82 -30.19 -4.10
C TYR A 236 -8.42 -30.49 -3.58
N ALA A 237 -8.26 -31.66 -2.96
CA ALA A 237 -6.96 -32.23 -2.63
C ALA A 237 -6.62 -33.33 -3.65
N LEU A 238 -5.40 -33.33 -4.16
CA LEU A 238 -4.78 -34.41 -4.92
C LEU A 238 -3.73 -35.06 -4.03
N PHE A 239 -3.98 -36.29 -3.63
CA PHE A 239 -3.14 -37.04 -2.72
C PHE A 239 -2.00 -37.75 -3.46
N PRO A 240 -0.91 -38.14 -2.76
CA PRO A 240 0.25 -38.78 -3.38
C PRO A 240 -0.03 -40.12 -4.08
N ASP A 241 -1.14 -40.78 -3.74
CA ASP A 241 -1.61 -42.02 -4.38
C ASP A 241 -2.35 -41.76 -5.71
N GLY A 242 -2.54 -40.48 -6.09
CA GLY A 242 -3.23 -40.06 -7.30
C GLY A 242 -4.75 -39.92 -7.14
N HIS A 243 -5.30 -40.23 -5.96
CA HIS A 243 -6.71 -39.95 -5.68
C HIS A 243 -6.91 -38.45 -5.47
N SER A 244 -8.07 -37.96 -5.89
CA SER A 244 -8.46 -36.57 -5.65
C SER A 244 -9.87 -36.48 -5.12
N GLU A 245 -10.08 -35.63 -4.12
CA GLU A 245 -11.40 -35.40 -3.53
C GLU A 245 -11.65 -33.92 -3.28
N LYS A 246 -12.95 -33.58 -3.23
CA LYS A 246 -13.38 -32.23 -2.88
C LYS A 246 -13.31 -32.09 -1.36
N ILE A 247 -12.66 -31.04 -0.89
CA ILE A 247 -12.46 -30.78 0.54
C ILE A 247 -13.22 -29.52 0.97
N SER A 248 -13.49 -29.40 2.28
CA SER A 248 -13.97 -28.15 2.87
C SER A 248 -12.84 -27.09 2.81
N PRO A 249 -13.16 -25.79 2.67
CA PRO A 249 -12.16 -24.73 2.82
C PRO A 249 -11.40 -24.78 4.16
N THR A 250 -12.01 -25.32 5.22
CA THR A 250 -11.37 -25.51 6.54
C THR A 250 -10.29 -26.57 6.54
N ASP A 251 -10.37 -27.56 5.64
CA ASP A 251 -9.42 -28.67 5.56
C ASP A 251 -8.28 -28.37 4.57
N PHE A 252 -8.28 -27.17 3.98
CA PHE A 252 -7.22 -26.73 3.10
C PHE A 252 -5.88 -26.67 3.83
N LYS A 253 -4.87 -27.36 3.28
CA LYS A 253 -3.54 -27.50 3.92
C LYS A 253 -3.63 -28.03 5.36
N SER A 254 -4.64 -28.84 5.67
CA SER A 254 -4.79 -29.50 6.97
C SER A 254 -3.55 -30.35 7.30
N ALA A 255 -3.12 -30.31 8.56
CA ALA A 255 -2.02 -31.13 9.06
C ALA A 255 -2.30 -32.65 8.99
N ALA A 256 -3.58 -33.04 8.86
CA ALA A 256 -3.98 -34.43 8.68
C ALA A 256 -3.68 -34.97 7.27
N HIS A 257 -3.56 -34.10 6.27
CA HIS A 257 -3.25 -34.54 4.91
C HIS A 257 -1.79 -34.97 4.78
N PRO A 258 -1.49 -36.03 4.01
CA PRO A 258 -0.13 -36.46 3.74
C PRO A 258 0.76 -35.35 3.21
N LYS A 259 2.06 -35.40 3.55
CA LYS A 259 3.06 -34.53 2.94
C LYS A 259 3.06 -34.73 1.42
N LYS A 260 3.20 -33.64 0.66
CA LYS A 260 3.07 -33.57 -0.81
C LYS A 260 1.64 -33.62 -1.38
N THR A 261 0.61 -33.54 -0.54
CA THR A 261 -0.75 -33.29 -1.03
C THR A 261 -0.79 -31.96 -1.76
N GLN A 262 -1.26 -31.98 -3.01
CA GLN A 262 -1.41 -30.79 -3.84
C GLN A 262 -2.86 -30.32 -3.76
N TYR A 263 -3.07 -29.02 -3.77
CA TYR A 263 -4.41 -28.45 -3.72
C TYR A 263 -4.69 -27.71 -5.00
N TYR A 264 -5.91 -27.83 -5.50
CA TYR A 264 -6.34 -27.15 -6.72
C TYR A 264 -7.81 -26.75 -6.65
N ARG A 265 -8.25 -25.92 -7.59
CA ARG A 265 -9.65 -25.65 -7.86
C ARG A 265 -9.96 -25.93 -9.32
N LEU A 266 -11.22 -26.21 -9.61
CA LEU A 266 -11.66 -26.36 -11.00
C LEU A 266 -11.98 -25.00 -11.61
N PHE A 267 -11.54 -24.80 -12.84
CA PHE A 267 -11.87 -23.65 -13.65
C PHE A 267 -12.55 -24.11 -14.94
N SER A 268 -13.57 -23.38 -15.37
CA SER A 268 -14.30 -23.73 -16.59
C SER A 268 -13.41 -23.56 -17.82
N LEU A 269 -13.40 -24.56 -18.70
CA LEU A 269 -12.76 -24.49 -20.02
C LEU A 269 -13.70 -23.96 -21.12
N LEU A 270 -14.83 -23.37 -20.73
CA LEU A 270 -15.78 -22.74 -21.63
C LEU A 270 -15.34 -21.31 -21.95
N ALA A 271 -15.17 -21.01 -23.24
CA ALA A 271 -14.83 -19.67 -23.67
C ALA A 271 -16.03 -18.72 -23.45
N PRO A 272 -15.79 -17.46 -23.04
CA PRO A 272 -16.85 -16.47 -22.89
C PRO A 272 -17.41 -16.00 -24.24
N SER A 273 -16.68 -16.21 -25.34
CA SER A 273 -17.11 -15.91 -26.70
C SER A 273 -16.91 -17.13 -27.59
N TYR A 274 -17.80 -17.29 -28.58
CA TYR A 274 -17.76 -18.40 -29.52
C TYR A 274 -16.61 -18.23 -30.51
N SER A 275 -15.88 -19.32 -30.74
CA SER A 275 -14.88 -19.46 -31.79
C SER A 275 -15.14 -20.76 -32.55
N GLU A 276 -15.36 -20.66 -33.87
CA GLU A 276 -15.59 -21.83 -34.73
C GLU A 276 -14.41 -22.80 -34.69
N LYS A 277 -13.18 -22.28 -34.62
CA LYS A 277 -11.95 -23.08 -34.49
C LYS A 277 -11.95 -23.98 -33.26
N ASN A 278 -12.58 -23.52 -32.18
CA ASN A 278 -12.55 -24.20 -30.88
C ASN A 278 -13.89 -24.90 -30.55
N ALA A 279 -14.75 -25.06 -31.55
CA ALA A 279 -16.00 -25.80 -31.45
C ALA A 279 -15.81 -27.23 -31.98
N PHE A 280 -15.19 -28.08 -31.17
CA PHE A 280 -14.94 -29.49 -31.53
C PHE A 280 -15.22 -30.42 -30.36
N ASP A 281 -15.51 -31.68 -30.68
CA ASP A 281 -15.67 -32.74 -29.69
C ASP A 281 -14.29 -33.25 -29.23
N TYR A 282 -14.14 -33.42 -27.92
CA TYR A 282 -12.88 -33.84 -27.31
C TYR A 282 -13.04 -35.14 -26.54
N THR A 283 -12.22 -36.15 -26.84
CA THR A 283 -12.22 -37.44 -26.12
C THR A 283 -11.15 -37.42 -25.05
N PHE A 284 -11.56 -37.53 -23.79
CA PHE A 284 -10.67 -37.60 -22.62
C PHE A 284 -10.99 -38.84 -21.81
N GLN A 285 -9.99 -39.68 -21.54
CA GLN A 285 -10.11 -40.94 -20.79
C GLN A 285 -11.25 -41.86 -21.27
N GLY A 286 -11.40 -41.99 -22.60
CA GLY A 286 -12.43 -42.84 -23.21
C GLY A 286 -13.85 -42.26 -23.22
N ARG A 287 -14.06 -41.05 -22.68
CA ARG A 287 -15.33 -40.32 -22.73
C ARG A 287 -15.24 -39.14 -23.69
N THR A 288 -16.22 -39.01 -24.58
CA THR A 288 -16.32 -37.88 -25.49
C THR A 288 -17.13 -36.75 -24.85
N TYR A 289 -16.53 -35.57 -24.82
CA TYR A 289 -17.13 -34.32 -24.39
C TYR A 289 -17.47 -33.52 -25.64
N ALA A 290 -18.76 -33.36 -25.89
CA ALA A 290 -19.22 -32.58 -27.03
C ALA A 290 -18.81 -31.12 -26.89
N ALA A 291 -18.66 -30.44 -28.03
CA ALA A 291 -18.50 -28.99 -28.03
C ALA A 291 -19.63 -28.34 -27.19
N PRO A 292 -19.30 -27.34 -26.34
CA PRO A 292 -20.30 -26.71 -25.48
C PRO A 292 -21.47 -26.15 -26.31
N ASN A 293 -22.71 -26.35 -25.88
CA ASN A 293 -23.88 -25.89 -26.63
C ASN A 293 -23.84 -24.35 -26.80
N ARG A 294 -23.72 -23.86 -28.05
CA ARG A 294 -23.50 -22.45 -28.41
C ARG A 294 -22.20 -21.83 -27.86
N GLY A 295 -21.23 -22.66 -27.51
CA GLY A 295 -19.92 -22.23 -26.99
C GLY A 295 -18.77 -22.96 -27.66
N SER A 296 -17.56 -22.62 -27.24
CA SER A 296 -16.31 -23.23 -27.71
C SER A 296 -15.37 -23.41 -26.53
N TRP A 297 -14.36 -24.26 -26.69
CA TRP A 297 -13.29 -24.38 -25.71
C TRP A 297 -12.45 -23.10 -25.64
N VAL A 298 -11.88 -22.80 -24.47
CA VAL A 298 -10.92 -21.69 -24.30
C VAL A 298 -9.65 -21.90 -25.13
N VAL A 299 -9.29 -23.16 -25.38
CA VAL A 299 -8.06 -23.55 -26.07
C VAL A 299 -8.32 -24.59 -27.15
N ASP A 300 -7.42 -24.62 -28.13
CA ASP A 300 -7.45 -25.52 -29.28
C ASP A 300 -7.16 -26.97 -28.85
N LYS A 301 -7.44 -27.94 -29.75
CA LYS A 301 -7.32 -29.38 -29.46
C LYS A 301 -5.92 -29.80 -29.01
N GLU A 302 -4.88 -29.34 -29.70
CA GLU A 302 -3.48 -29.63 -29.34
C GLU A 302 -3.13 -29.19 -27.92
N LYS A 303 -3.69 -28.05 -27.49
CA LYS A 303 -3.48 -27.51 -26.14
C LYS A 303 -4.23 -28.33 -25.10
N LEU A 304 -5.44 -28.82 -25.40
CA LEU A 304 -6.14 -29.77 -24.53
C LEU A 304 -5.34 -31.07 -24.37
N ASP A 305 -4.73 -31.59 -25.44
CA ASP A 305 -3.90 -32.78 -25.36
C ASP A 305 -2.68 -32.57 -24.44
N LYS A 306 -2.04 -31.41 -24.52
CA LYS A 306 -0.97 -31.03 -23.57
C LYS A 306 -1.46 -30.95 -22.14
N LEU A 307 -2.60 -30.28 -21.90
CA LEU A 307 -3.19 -30.18 -20.56
C LEU A 307 -3.57 -31.56 -20.01
N SER A 308 -4.01 -32.49 -20.87
CA SER A 308 -4.25 -33.88 -20.52
C SER A 308 -2.97 -34.58 -20.05
N GLN A 309 -1.87 -34.44 -20.80
CA GLN A 309 -0.56 -35.01 -20.45
C GLN A 309 -0.01 -34.45 -19.12
N LEU A 310 -0.29 -33.18 -18.83
CA LEU A 310 0.14 -32.50 -17.61
C LEU A 310 -0.79 -32.75 -16.40
N ASN A 311 -1.77 -33.67 -16.51
CA ASN A 311 -2.77 -33.95 -15.49
C ASN A 311 -3.56 -32.70 -15.03
N ARG A 312 -3.78 -31.76 -15.95
CA ARG A 312 -4.48 -30.48 -15.71
C ARG A 312 -5.96 -30.52 -16.07
N LEU A 313 -6.50 -31.67 -16.47
CA LEU A 313 -7.91 -31.81 -16.84
C LEU A 313 -8.65 -32.72 -15.86
N GLN A 314 -9.90 -32.37 -15.57
CA GLN A 314 -10.80 -33.16 -14.73
C GLN A 314 -12.23 -33.16 -15.28
N PRO A 315 -12.88 -34.33 -15.38
CA PRO A 315 -14.29 -34.43 -15.67
C PRO A 315 -15.15 -33.74 -14.59
N GLU A 316 -16.12 -32.95 -15.01
CA GLU A 316 -17.11 -32.32 -14.14
C GLU A 316 -18.52 -32.53 -14.71
N GLY A 317 -19.14 -33.67 -14.32
CA GLY A 317 -20.45 -34.06 -14.81
C GLY A 317 -20.44 -34.33 -16.31
N LYS A 318 -20.99 -33.40 -17.10
CA LYS A 318 -21.02 -33.44 -18.59
C LYS A 318 -19.91 -32.58 -19.23
N ASN A 319 -19.20 -31.79 -18.44
CA ASN A 319 -18.18 -30.86 -18.92
C ASN A 319 -16.78 -31.36 -18.55
N LEU A 320 -15.77 -30.73 -19.16
CA LEU A 320 -14.37 -30.90 -18.82
C LEU A 320 -13.85 -29.60 -18.24
N SER A 321 -13.18 -29.68 -17.09
CA SER A 321 -12.70 -28.53 -16.33
C SER A 321 -11.18 -28.58 -16.17
N TYR A 322 -10.56 -27.41 -16.01
CA TYR A 322 -9.13 -27.25 -15.79
C TYR A 322 -8.80 -27.28 -14.30
N ARG A 323 -7.77 -28.04 -13.92
CA ARG A 323 -7.19 -28.07 -12.57
C ARG A 323 -6.18 -26.93 -12.41
N LEU A 324 -6.59 -25.87 -11.72
CA LEU A 324 -5.72 -24.76 -11.35
C LEU A 324 -5.15 -25.01 -9.95
N PHE A 325 -3.86 -25.33 -9.86
CA PHE A 325 -3.23 -25.65 -8.58
C PHE A 325 -2.90 -24.37 -7.82
N PHE A 326 -3.07 -24.39 -6.49
CA PHE A 326 -2.77 -23.23 -5.65
C PHE A 326 -1.28 -22.92 -5.58
N ASP A 327 -0.43 -23.94 -5.74
CA ASP A 327 1.02 -23.77 -5.74
C ASP A 327 1.55 -23.28 -7.11
N ASP A 328 0.72 -23.27 -8.17
CA ASP A 328 1.07 -22.64 -9.46
C ASP A 328 1.30 -21.12 -9.31
N PHE A 329 0.49 -20.50 -8.44
CA PHE A 329 0.63 -19.12 -8.02
C PHE A 329 -0.10 -18.92 -6.68
N PRO A 330 0.62 -18.95 -5.52
CA PRO A 330 0.00 -18.90 -4.19
C PRO A 330 -0.47 -17.51 -3.76
N TYR A 331 -0.44 -16.56 -4.68
CA TYR A 331 -0.80 -15.17 -4.46
C TYR A 331 -1.97 -14.75 -5.35
N LYS A 332 -2.65 -13.67 -4.96
CA LYS A 332 -3.63 -12.97 -5.79
C LYS A 332 -3.24 -11.51 -5.90
N LYS A 333 -3.53 -10.90 -7.05
CA LYS A 333 -3.34 -9.47 -7.25
C LYS A 333 -4.23 -8.70 -6.27
N LEU A 334 -3.65 -7.71 -5.60
CA LEU A 334 -4.39 -6.80 -4.76
C LEU A 334 -5.32 -5.96 -5.64
N THR A 335 -6.61 -5.90 -5.27
CA THR A 335 -7.63 -5.14 -5.99
C THR A 335 -7.90 -3.81 -5.29
N ASN A 336 -8.90 -3.06 -5.75
CA ASN A 336 -9.33 -1.80 -5.13
C ASN A 336 -10.23 -2.00 -3.88
N LEU A 337 -10.39 -3.23 -3.40
CA LEU A 337 -11.19 -3.53 -2.21
C LEU A 337 -10.29 -4.04 -1.07
N TRP A 338 -9.99 -3.15 -0.12
CA TRP A 338 -9.06 -3.41 0.98
C TRP A 338 -9.83 -3.70 2.28
N VAL A 339 -10.30 -4.94 2.41
CA VAL A 339 -11.05 -5.39 3.60
C VAL A 339 -10.17 -5.79 4.77
N ASN A 340 -8.90 -6.13 4.50
CA ASN A 340 -7.94 -6.65 5.47
C ASN A 340 -7.07 -5.56 6.13
N THR A 341 -7.27 -4.27 5.80
CA THR A 341 -6.53 -3.13 6.37
C THR A 341 -7.10 -2.67 7.71
N GLY A 342 -7.61 -3.60 8.52
CA GLY A 342 -8.43 -3.36 9.72
C GLY A 342 -7.89 -2.28 10.67
N VAL A 343 -8.79 -1.77 11.52
CA VAL A 343 -8.57 -0.62 12.41
C VAL A 343 -7.28 -0.80 13.22
N SER A 344 -6.33 0.13 13.11
CA SER A 344 -5.18 0.15 14.02
C SER A 344 -5.67 0.30 15.46
N TYR A 345 -5.45 -0.71 16.29
CA TYR A 345 -5.84 -0.74 17.70
C TYR A 345 -4.86 0.06 18.60
N GLU A 346 -3.70 0.45 18.08
CA GLU A 346 -2.64 1.20 18.78
C GLU A 346 -2.43 2.61 18.19
N LYS A 347 -3.51 3.39 18.07
CA LYS A 347 -3.38 4.79 17.63
C LYS A 347 -2.70 5.62 18.73
N LYS A 348 -1.55 6.25 18.40
CA LYS A 348 -0.86 7.23 19.25
C LYS A 348 -1.45 8.65 19.09
N TYR A 349 -2.31 8.85 18.09
CA TYR A 349 -2.97 10.12 17.78
C TYR A 349 -4.42 9.89 17.28
N VAL A 350 -5.33 10.82 17.57
CA VAL A 350 -6.78 10.68 17.30
C VAL A 350 -7.08 10.35 15.82
N VAL A 351 -6.35 10.99 14.91
CA VAL A 351 -6.44 10.75 13.46
C VAL A 351 -5.12 10.15 12.97
N GLN A 352 -5.04 8.83 12.98
CA GLN A 352 -3.88 8.08 12.47
C GLN A 352 -4.36 7.08 11.42
N THR A 353 -3.89 7.27 10.18
CA THR A 353 -4.00 6.30 9.09
C THR A 353 -3.18 5.05 9.42
N THR A 354 -3.69 3.88 9.05
CA THR A 354 -2.97 2.61 9.21
C THR A 354 -1.77 2.57 8.25
N GLU A 355 -0.60 2.15 8.76
CA GLU A 355 0.65 2.07 7.96
C GLU A 355 0.50 1.23 6.70
N GLU A 356 -0.24 0.12 6.78
CA GLU A 356 -0.48 -0.78 5.66
C GLU A 356 -1.18 -0.11 4.47
N ILE A 357 -2.08 0.85 4.71
CA ILE A 357 -2.76 1.61 3.65
C ILE A 357 -1.75 2.44 2.87
N ILE A 358 -0.93 3.23 3.58
CA ILE A 358 0.06 4.10 2.96
C ILE A 358 1.15 3.27 2.29
N LYS A 359 1.58 2.17 2.92
CA LYS A 359 2.52 1.20 2.34
C LYS A 359 2.02 0.69 0.99
N ARG A 360 0.74 0.29 0.90
CA ARG A 360 0.15 -0.16 -0.38
C ARG A 360 0.20 0.93 -1.44
N CYS A 361 -0.30 2.14 -1.12
CA CYS A 361 -0.26 3.27 -2.04
C CYS A 361 1.16 3.57 -2.52
N MET A 362 2.13 3.57 -1.60
CA MET A 362 3.53 3.88 -1.89
C MET A 362 4.21 2.80 -2.74
N LEU A 363 4.08 1.52 -2.38
CA LEU A 363 4.73 0.44 -3.10
C LEU A 363 4.14 0.24 -4.51
N MET A 364 2.89 0.63 -4.74
CA MET A 364 2.27 0.59 -6.07
C MET A 364 2.91 1.59 -7.05
N CYS A 365 3.41 2.75 -6.61
CA CYS A 365 3.78 3.85 -7.51
C CYS A 365 5.20 4.41 -7.32
N THR A 366 5.99 3.87 -6.38
CA THR A 366 7.34 4.36 -6.08
C THR A 366 8.40 3.25 -6.09
N ASP A 367 9.64 3.64 -6.35
CA ASP A 367 10.87 2.90 -6.05
C ASP A 367 11.58 3.50 -4.83
N PRO A 368 12.47 2.73 -4.17
CA PRO A 368 13.37 3.31 -3.19
C PRO A 368 14.15 4.49 -3.79
N GLY A 369 14.34 5.56 -3.02
CA GLY A 369 14.94 6.82 -3.46
C GLY A 369 13.98 7.78 -4.18
N ASP A 370 12.76 7.39 -4.53
CA ASP A 370 11.75 8.34 -5.03
C ASP A 370 11.30 9.32 -3.94
N LEU A 371 10.81 10.49 -4.35
CA LEU A 371 10.32 11.53 -3.43
C LEU A 371 8.82 11.41 -3.21
N VAL A 372 8.42 11.32 -1.94
CA VAL A 372 7.04 11.31 -1.46
C VAL A 372 6.71 12.62 -0.76
N LEU A 373 5.56 13.22 -1.05
CA LEU A 373 5.06 14.41 -0.39
C LEU A 373 3.74 14.10 0.33
N ASP A 374 3.65 14.49 1.60
CA ASP A 374 2.39 14.50 2.33
C ASP A 374 2.15 15.88 2.95
N PRO A 375 1.26 16.71 2.34
CA PRO A 375 0.99 18.07 2.76
C PRO A 375 0.03 18.17 3.96
N THR A 376 -0.32 17.03 4.56
CA THR A 376 -1.27 16.92 5.68
C THR A 376 -0.66 16.32 6.94
N CYS A 377 0.43 15.54 6.82
CA CYS A 377 1.28 14.94 7.85
C CYS A 377 0.56 14.21 8.99
N GLY A 378 -0.17 14.93 9.84
CA GLY A 378 -0.83 14.43 11.04
C GLY A 378 0.18 13.76 11.97
N SER A 379 -0.03 12.49 12.26
CA SER A 379 0.88 11.69 13.10
C SER A 379 2.16 11.18 12.39
N GLY A 380 2.41 11.63 11.15
CA GLY A 380 3.62 11.30 10.40
C GLY A 380 3.66 9.87 9.83
N THR A 381 2.51 9.23 9.61
CA THR A 381 2.47 7.85 9.07
C THR A 381 3.13 7.77 7.70
N THR A 382 2.94 8.76 6.81
CA THR A 382 3.56 8.77 5.49
C THR A 382 5.08 8.84 5.55
N ALA A 383 5.63 9.74 6.38
CA ALA A 383 7.07 9.84 6.59
C ALA A 383 7.64 8.54 7.18
N TYR A 384 6.96 7.95 8.16
CA TYR A 384 7.38 6.69 8.77
C TYR A 384 7.47 5.55 7.75
N VAL A 385 6.44 5.39 6.92
CA VAL A 385 6.42 4.37 5.86
C VAL A 385 7.47 4.69 4.79
N ALA A 386 7.61 5.95 4.38
CA ALA A 386 8.64 6.36 3.43
C ALA A 386 10.04 6.00 3.92
N GLU A 387 10.36 6.33 5.17
CA GLU A 387 11.64 6.02 5.80
C GLU A 387 11.88 4.50 5.85
N GLN A 388 10.90 3.73 6.33
CA GLN A 388 11.00 2.27 6.38
C GLN A 388 11.35 1.68 5.01
N TRP A 389 10.73 2.20 3.95
CA TRP A 389 10.88 1.68 2.60
C TRP A 389 11.97 2.41 1.80
N GLY A 390 12.79 3.26 2.43
CA GLY A 390 13.92 3.92 1.77
C GLY A 390 13.54 4.96 0.73
N ARG A 391 12.39 5.62 0.88
CA ARG A 391 11.95 6.75 0.05
C ARG A 391 12.39 8.07 0.69
N ARG A 392 12.65 9.06 -0.15
CA ARG A 392 12.81 10.44 0.28
C ARG A 392 11.44 11.02 0.60
N TRP A 393 11.32 11.86 1.63
CA TRP A 393 10.02 12.42 1.98
C TRP A 393 10.07 13.88 2.46
N ILE A 394 8.96 14.56 2.20
CA ILE A 394 8.61 15.86 2.77
C ILE A 394 7.22 15.73 3.37
N THR A 395 7.07 16.13 4.63
CA THR A 395 5.77 16.23 5.28
C THR A 395 5.54 17.62 5.84
N ILE A 396 4.30 18.10 5.75
CA ILE A 396 3.93 19.47 6.12
C ILE A 396 2.72 19.42 7.04
N ASP A 397 2.77 20.17 8.14
CA ASP A 397 1.61 20.38 9.01
C ASP A 397 1.58 21.83 9.51
N THR A 398 0.39 22.32 9.80
CA THR A 398 0.19 23.62 10.46
C THR A 398 0.35 23.51 11.98
N SER A 399 0.12 22.31 12.54
CA SER A 399 0.18 22.03 13.96
C SER A 399 1.58 21.62 14.40
N ARG A 400 2.17 22.41 15.29
CA ARG A 400 3.45 22.06 15.94
C ARG A 400 3.33 20.80 16.78
N ILE A 401 2.15 20.51 17.35
CA ILE A 401 1.91 19.30 18.14
C ILE A 401 1.99 18.07 17.24
N ALA A 402 1.34 18.10 16.07
CA ALA A 402 1.35 17.01 15.10
C ALA A 402 2.79 16.69 14.64
N LEU A 403 3.57 17.73 14.28
CA LEU A 403 4.97 17.55 13.89
C LEU A 403 5.85 17.01 15.01
N ASN A 404 5.64 17.43 16.27
CA ASN A 404 6.39 16.88 17.40
C ASN A 404 6.08 15.39 17.64
N ILE A 405 4.83 14.97 17.44
CA ILE A 405 4.43 13.56 17.51
C ILE A 405 5.07 12.78 16.36
N ALA A 406 4.97 13.27 15.13
CA ALA A 406 5.60 12.68 13.95
C ALA A 406 7.12 12.53 14.14
N LYS A 407 7.78 13.59 14.61
CA LYS A 407 9.20 13.61 14.95
C LYS A 407 9.54 12.56 16.00
N THR A 408 8.82 12.53 17.13
CA THR A 408 9.07 11.54 18.19
C THR A 408 8.90 10.11 17.67
N ARG A 409 7.86 9.86 16.87
CA ARG A 409 7.61 8.56 16.23
C ARG A 409 8.76 8.13 15.34
N LEU A 410 9.24 9.02 14.46
CA LEU A 410 10.39 8.76 13.60
C LEU A 410 11.68 8.56 14.42
N MET A 411 11.87 9.35 15.48
CA MET A 411 13.08 9.31 16.31
C MET A 411 13.23 8.07 17.18
N THR A 412 12.11 7.42 17.48
CA THR A 412 12.06 6.20 18.31
C THR A 412 11.81 4.95 17.49
N ALA A 413 11.67 5.08 16.17
CA ALA A 413 11.44 3.97 15.27
C ALA A 413 12.70 3.13 15.08
N SER A 414 12.53 1.81 15.06
CA SER A 414 13.55 0.87 14.55
C SER A 414 13.05 0.30 13.25
N PHE A 415 13.81 0.51 12.16
CA PHE A 415 13.46 -0.01 10.85
C PHE A 415 14.21 -1.32 10.55
N PRO A 416 13.58 -2.27 9.83
CA PRO A 416 14.26 -3.46 9.34
C PRO A 416 15.36 -3.08 8.34
N TYR A 417 16.42 -3.88 8.31
CA TYR A 417 17.46 -3.78 7.29
C TYR A 417 17.07 -4.58 6.05
N TYR A 418 17.09 -3.95 4.88
CA TYR A 418 16.82 -4.60 3.60
C TYR A 418 18.10 -4.73 2.77
N ARG A 419 18.26 -5.84 2.05
CA ARG A 419 19.42 -6.02 1.17
C ARG A 419 19.18 -5.25 -0.13
N LEU A 420 20.15 -4.43 -0.51
CA LEU A 420 20.14 -3.75 -1.80
C LEU A 420 20.34 -4.74 -2.95
N TYR A 421 19.78 -4.41 -4.11
CA TYR A 421 20.06 -5.14 -5.33
C TYR A 421 21.53 -4.93 -5.79
N ASP A 422 21.99 -3.68 -5.72
CA ASP A 422 23.40 -3.33 -5.95
C ASP A 422 24.16 -3.28 -4.62
N GLU A 423 24.72 -4.42 -4.22
CA GLU A 423 25.51 -4.54 -2.99
C GLU A 423 26.85 -3.79 -3.08
N ALA A 424 27.40 -3.60 -4.29
CA ALA A 424 28.73 -3.03 -4.50
C ALA A 424 28.71 -1.49 -4.58
N GLY A 425 27.75 -0.92 -5.30
CA GLY A 425 27.58 0.53 -5.44
C GLY A 425 26.73 1.16 -4.32
N GLN A 426 26.00 0.35 -3.54
CA GLN A 426 25.09 0.79 -2.47
C GLN A 426 24.05 1.84 -2.92
N ASP A 427 23.69 1.84 -4.21
CA ASP A 427 22.68 2.75 -4.75
C ASP A 427 21.27 2.20 -4.48
N ILE A 428 20.60 2.84 -3.51
CA ILE A 428 19.23 2.50 -3.13
C ILE A 428 18.24 2.60 -4.31
N ARG A 429 18.51 3.43 -5.33
CA ARG A 429 17.61 3.59 -6.49
C ARG A 429 17.54 2.34 -7.37
N GLN A 430 18.52 1.45 -7.28
CA GLN A 430 18.47 0.14 -7.93
C GLN A 430 17.45 -0.81 -7.27
N GLY A 431 16.95 -0.43 -6.09
CA GLY A 431 15.94 -1.17 -5.35
C GLY A 431 16.52 -2.20 -4.38
N PHE A 432 15.62 -2.97 -3.79
CA PHE A 432 15.96 -4.06 -2.88
C PHE A 432 16.00 -5.42 -3.59
N ARG A 433 16.56 -6.43 -2.92
CA ARG A 433 16.53 -7.80 -3.40
C ARG A 433 15.19 -8.49 -3.06
N TYR A 434 14.18 -8.20 -3.86
CA TYR A 434 12.84 -8.74 -3.66
C TYR A 434 12.75 -10.26 -3.82
N LYS A 435 11.82 -10.87 -3.07
CA LYS A 435 11.37 -12.24 -3.32
C LYS A 435 10.66 -12.33 -4.68
N GLU A 436 11.10 -13.30 -5.45
CA GLU A 436 10.56 -13.62 -6.77
C GLU A 436 9.79 -14.94 -6.74
N VAL A 437 8.64 -14.99 -7.40
CA VAL A 437 7.75 -16.16 -7.40
C VAL A 437 7.33 -16.48 -8.84
N PRO A 438 7.43 -17.75 -9.28
CA PRO A 438 6.93 -18.15 -10.59
C PRO A 438 5.41 -18.04 -10.64
N HIS A 439 4.88 -17.56 -11.75
CA HIS A 439 3.46 -17.45 -12.04
C HIS A 439 3.11 -18.37 -13.21
N ILE A 440 2.72 -19.60 -12.86
CA ILE A 440 2.33 -20.60 -13.85
C ILE A 440 0.87 -20.34 -14.25
N THR A 441 0.61 -20.14 -15.54
CA THR A 441 -0.71 -19.85 -16.07
C THR A 441 -1.17 -20.95 -17.02
N LEU A 442 -2.49 -21.03 -17.28
CA LEU A 442 -3.02 -21.91 -18.33
C LEU A 442 -2.38 -21.61 -19.68
N LYS A 443 -2.15 -20.33 -19.99
CA LYS A 443 -1.50 -19.91 -21.24
C LYS A 443 -0.05 -20.43 -21.32
N SER A 444 0.73 -20.28 -20.26
CA SER A 444 2.14 -20.71 -20.26
C SER A 444 2.24 -22.24 -20.41
N LEU A 445 1.40 -23.00 -19.71
CA LEU A 445 1.34 -24.46 -19.82
C LEU A 445 0.87 -24.92 -21.20
N ALA A 446 -0.13 -24.26 -21.78
CA ALA A 446 -0.66 -24.65 -23.08
C ALA A 446 0.30 -24.33 -24.25
N ASN A 447 1.17 -23.34 -24.08
CA ASN A 447 2.12 -22.89 -25.10
C ASN A 447 3.57 -23.40 -24.88
N ASP A 448 3.85 -24.14 -23.80
CA ASP A 448 5.21 -24.51 -23.37
C ASP A 448 6.14 -23.30 -23.16
N GLU A 449 5.58 -22.17 -22.72
CA GLU A 449 6.33 -20.97 -22.39
C GLU A 449 6.88 -21.09 -20.95
N PRO A 450 8.13 -20.63 -20.68
CA PRO A 450 8.64 -20.59 -19.32
C PRO A 450 7.73 -19.70 -18.45
N PRO A 451 7.47 -20.08 -17.18
CA PRO A 451 6.59 -19.29 -16.32
C PRO A 451 7.20 -17.91 -16.09
N ALA A 452 6.36 -16.87 -16.22
CA ALA A 452 6.76 -15.52 -15.86
C ALA A 452 7.07 -15.46 -14.37
N THR A 453 8.03 -14.62 -13.97
CA THR A 453 8.37 -14.39 -12.57
C THR A 453 7.78 -13.07 -12.11
N GLU A 454 7.07 -13.11 -10.98
CA GLU A 454 6.49 -11.92 -10.35
C GLU A 454 7.35 -11.50 -9.15
N LYS A 455 7.62 -10.20 -9.03
CA LYS A 455 8.35 -9.61 -7.91
C LYS A 455 7.37 -9.19 -6.81
N LEU A 456 7.64 -9.60 -5.58
CA LEU A 456 6.87 -9.21 -4.40
C LEU A 456 7.51 -7.97 -3.76
N TYR A 457 7.05 -6.77 -4.17
CA TYR A 457 7.62 -5.49 -3.73
C TYR A 457 7.47 -5.20 -2.23
N ASP A 458 6.59 -5.91 -1.54
CA ASP A 458 6.39 -5.87 -0.10
C ASP A 458 7.22 -6.90 0.68
N GLN A 459 8.03 -7.72 -0.02
CA GLN A 459 8.94 -8.74 0.54
C GLN A 459 10.36 -8.54 0.00
N PRO A 460 11.05 -7.46 0.43
CA PRO A 460 12.44 -7.12 0.05
C PRO A 460 13.50 -7.99 0.72
#